data_AF-A0A930B472-F1
#
_entry.id   AF-A0A930B472-F1
#
_cell.length_a   1.000
_cell.length_b   1.000
_cell.length_c   1.000
_cell.angle_alpha   90.00
_cell.angle_beta   90.00
_cell.angle_gamma   90.00
#
_symmetry.space_group_name_H-M   'P 1'
#
loop_
_entity.id
_entity.type
_entity.pdbx_description
1 polymer ?
#
loop_
_entity_poly.entity_id
_entity_poly.type
_entity_poly.pdbx_seq_one_letter_code
_entity_poly.pdbx_strand_id
1 'polypeptide(L)'
;MKKIHLFLFLLCSLSSLAKVSLDLRHVVYIYEDYSLKIEGDKVFIIRKTYSDADKICLSKCKKQLLPFSSHGAHMIGTHDTAGNLIANEQYYYKVYWGWDDKITTVPLFPTTMVTAHFGKDCFNLQGKWYHVEVNEQQVVKTPMPDFPEHPSIIEESPKGCLLRDEQFVYWYDRETLTTEKLKELNVKNVRFHKLASEYSMLYDEDTFYAVRYWNGKLLEWEDITQDIRSLGLKKKFTEGTLIISQKESGYPKYLIDFKDERLWLWGDPQAMWNEKLLLVPLS
;
A
#
# COMPACT_ATOMS: atom_id res chain seq x y z
N MET A 1 61.46 7.21 -16.26
CA MET A 1 60.34 8.13 -16.61
C MET A 1 58.95 7.48 -16.60
N LYS A 2 58.75 6.23 -17.08
CA LYS A 2 57.40 5.59 -17.13
C LYS A 2 56.68 5.36 -15.78
N LYS A 3 57.41 5.16 -14.67
CA LYS A 3 56.79 4.92 -13.34
C LYS A 3 56.17 6.17 -12.70
N ILE A 4 56.71 7.36 -13.01
CA ILE A 4 56.21 8.63 -12.44
C ILE A 4 54.87 9.01 -13.09
N HIS A 5 54.70 8.73 -14.38
CA HIS A 5 53.44 9.00 -15.08
C HIS A 5 52.31 8.06 -14.65
N LEU A 6 52.61 6.81 -14.31
CA LEU A 6 51.60 5.88 -13.78
C LEU A 6 51.12 6.31 -12.38
N PHE A 7 52.03 6.81 -11.54
CA PHE A 7 51.70 7.29 -10.20
C PHE A 7 50.88 8.59 -10.23
N LEU A 8 51.23 9.52 -11.12
CA LEU A 8 50.43 10.74 -11.37
C LEU A 8 49.06 10.43 -11.97
N PHE A 9 48.97 9.47 -12.88
CA PHE A 9 47.69 9.04 -13.44
C PHE A 9 46.80 8.38 -12.38
N LEU A 10 47.37 7.57 -11.49
CA LEU A 10 46.65 6.99 -10.35
C LEU A 10 46.14 8.08 -9.39
N LEU A 11 46.98 9.04 -9.02
CA LEU A 11 46.60 10.17 -8.17
C LEU A 11 45.52 11.06 -8.80
N CYS A 12 45.60 11.32 -10.11
CA CYS A 12 44.56 12.02 -10.84
C CYS A 12 43.25 11.22 -10.87
N SER A 13 43.31 9.91 -11.08
CA SER A 13 42.11 9.03 -11.09
C SER A 13 41.46 8.87 -9.70
N LEU A 14 42.27 8.86 -8.62
CA LEU A 14 41.79 8.89 -7.23
C LEU A 14 41.19 10.25 -6.89
N SER A 15 41.77 11.35 -7.40
CA SER A 15 41.20 12.69 -7.21
C SER A 15 39.91 12.93 -8.02
N SER A 16 39.71 12.20 -9.13
CA SER A 16 38.44 12.21 -9.87
C SER A 16 37.38 11.31 -9.26
N LEU A 17 37.75 10.25 -8.53
CA LEU A 17 36.81 9.53 -7.66
C LEU A 17 36.42 10.38 -6.42
N ALA A 18 37.35 11.19 -5.90
CA ALA A 18 37.12 12.08 -4.76
C ALA A 18 36.42 13.40 -5.12
N LYS A 19 36.15 13.65 -6.41
CA LYS A 19 35.40 14.81 -6.93
C LYS A 19 34.11 14.39 -7.62
N VAL A 20 33.34 13.52 -6.97
CA VAL A 20 31.89 13.66 -7.07
C VAL A 20 31.53 14.75 -6.07
N SER A 21 31.00 15.85 -6.58
CA SER A 21 30.54 16.99 -5.80
C SER A 21 29.67 16.54 -4.62
N LEU A 22 30.21 16.66 -3.40
CA LEU A 22 29.45 16.80 -2.16
C LEU A 22 28.74 18.17 -2.18
N ASP A 23 27.80 18.31 -3.12
CA ASP A 23 26.75 19.32 -3.09
C ASP A 23 25.41 18.67 -3.49
N LEU A 24 25.31 17.37 -3.26
CA LEU A 24 24.04 16.72 -3.00
C LEU A 24 23.64 17.21 -1.61
N ARG A 25 22.65 18.10 -1.54
CA ARG A 25 21.84 18.27 -0.33
C ARG A 25 21.57 16.87 0.18
N HIS A 26 22.23 16.46 1.27
CA HIS A 26 22.01 15.15 1.86
C HIS A 26 20.54 15.14 2.30
N VAL A 27 19.67 14.63 1.45
CA VAL A 27 18.41 14.09 1.89
C VAL A 27 18.82 12.88 2.71
N VAL A 28 19.06 13.10 3.99
CA VAL A 28 19.24 12.02 4.96
C VAL A 28 17.87 11.39 5.04
N TYR A 29 17.67 10.32 4.27
CA TYR A 29 16.49 9.49 4.42
C TYR A 29 16.60 8.85 5.79
N ILE A 30 15.78 9.36 6.72
CA ILE A 30 15.66 8.85 8.07
C ILE A 30 14.59 7.77 8.02
N TYR A 31 15.00 6.52 8.24
CA TYR A 31 14.07 5.41 8.34
C TYR A 31 13.78 5.15 9.81
N GLU A 32 12.51 5.08 10.16
CA GLU A 32 12.09 4.81 11.52
C GLU A 32 11.46 3.44 11.66
N ASP A 33 11.59 2.88 12.86
CA ASP A 33 10.95 1.65 13.26
C ASP A 33 10.51 1.78 14.71
N TYR A 34 9.32 1.25 14.99
CA TYR A 34 8.67 1.39 16.28
C TYR A 34 8.40 0.00 16.84
N SER A 35 8.60 -0.18 18.14
CA SER A 35 8.27 -1.44 18.81
C SER A 35 7.87 -1.18 20.25
N LEU A 36 7.16 -2.14 20.84
CA LEU A 36 6.85 -2.13 22.27
C LEU A 36 7.79 -3.06 23.03
N LYS A 37 8.18 -2.63 24.22
CA LYS A 37 8.90 -3.45 25.19
C LYS A 37 8.19 -3.38 26.54
N ILE A 38 7.87 -4.55 27.08
CA ILE A 38 7.23 -4.70 28.39
C ILE A 38 8.30 -5.10 29.40
N GLU A 39 8.38 -4.40 30.53
CA GLU A 39 9.29 -4.70 31.63
C GLU A 39 8.50 -4.63 32.96
N GLY A 40 8.02 -5.79 33.41
CA GLY A 40 7.06 -5.88 34.50
C GLY A 40 5.76 -5.15 34.16
N ASP A 41 5.31 -4.26 35.05
CA ASP A 41 4.08 -3.49 34.86
C ASP A 41 4.23 -2.27 33.93
N LYS A 42 5.42 -2.04 33.37
CA LYS A 42 5.73 -0.88 32.54
C LYS A 42 5.76 -1.23 31.06
N VAL A 43 5.16 -0.37 30.25
CA VAL A 43 5.23 -0.44 28.78
C VAL A 43 6.11 0.66 28.26
N PHE A 44 7.04 0.32 27.37
CA PHE A 44 7.88 1.29 26.69
C PHE A 44 7.66 1.22 25.19
N ILE A 45 7.56 2.37 24.56
CA ILE A 45 7.74 2.49 23.11
C ILE A 45 9.21 2.72 22.80
N ILE A 46 9.72 1.97 21.84
CA ILE A 46 11.09 2.09 21.33
C ILE A 46 10.99 2.63 19.91
N ARG A 47 11.65 3.76 19.65
CA ARG A 47 11.86 4.30 18.31
C ARG A 47 13.31 4.07 17.92
N LYS A 48 13.53 3.36 16.82
CA LYS A 48 14.82 3.16 16.18
C LYS A 48 14.87 4.00 14.91
N THR A 49 15.99 4.65 14.69
CA THR A 49 16.25 5.50 13.53
C THR A 49 17.49 4.97 12.82
N TYR A 50 17.38 4.74 11.51
CA TYR A 50 18.45 4.20 10.67
C TYR A 50 18.90 5.25 9.64
N SER A 51 20.20 5.23 9.30
CA SER A 51 20.77 6.11 8.26
C SER A 51 20.67 5.55 6.85
N ASP A 52 20.21 4.31 6.70
CA ASP A 52 20.11 3.59 5.44
C ASP A 52 18.75 2.89 5.31
N ALA A 53 18.34 2.67 4.06
CA ALA A 53 17.06 2.06 3.71
C ALA A 53 16.95 0.60 4.14
N ASP A 54 18.07 -0.13 4.13
CA ASP A 54 18.15 -1.54 4.50
C ASP A 54 18.07 -1.74 6.03
N LYS A 55 18.00 -0.64 6.81
CA LYS A 55 17.91 -0.60 8.27
C LYS A 55 19.07 -1.34 8.95
N ILE A 56 20.25 -1.36 8.32
CA ILE A 56 21.45 -2.03 8.85
C ILE A 56 22.18 -1.13 9.84
N CYS A 57 22.31 0.16 9.51
CA CYS A 57 23.02 1.14 10.32
C CYS A 57 22.05 1.88 11.24
N LEU A 58 21.93 1.36 12.46
CA LEU A 58 21.19 2.02 13.54
C LEU A 58 21.91 3.29 13.99
N SER A 59 21.28 4.45 13.77
CA SER A 59 21.82 5.77 14.10
C SER A 59 21.41 6.23 15.49
N LYS A 60 20.15 5.98 15.88
CA LYS A 60 19.58 6.44 17.15
C LYS A 60 18.56 5.43 17.66
N CYS A 61 18.56 5.19 18.96
CA CYS A 61 17.54 4.38 19.63
C CYS A 61 17.01 5.17 20.83
N LYS A 62 15.70 5.35 20.90
CA LYS A 62 15.03 6.01 22.02
C LYS A 62 14.00 5.08 22.62
N LYS A 63 13.94 5.06 23.95
CA LYS A 63 12.98 4.31 24.76
C LYS A 63 12.21 5.29 25.62
N GLN A 64 10.89 5.26 25.58
CA GLN A 64 10.04 6.09 26.45
C GLN A 64 8.93 5.29 27.09
N LEU A 65 8.65 5.60 28.36
CA LEU A 65 7.62 4.97 29.16
C LEU A 65 6.25 5.49 28.70
N LEU A 66 5.32 4.58 28.41
CA LEU A 66 3.94 4.93 28.10
C LEU A 66 3.11 5.04 29.38
N PRO A 67 2.14 5.97 29.45
CA PRO A 67 1.38 6.25 30.66
C PRO A 67 0.20 5.28 30.86
N PHE A 68 0.39 3.97 30.61
CA PHE A 68 -0.66 2.96 30.76
C PHE A 68 -0.11 1.58 31.15
N SER A 69 -1.01 0.72 31.64
CA SER A 69 -0.71 -0.64 32.12
C SER A 69 -0.18 -1.56 31.02
N SER A 70 0.71 -2.48 31.39
CA SER A 70 1.26 -3.51 30.49
C SER A 70 0.33 -4.69 30.20
N HIS A 71 -0.76 -4.84 30.94
CA HIS A 71 -1.67 -5.97 30.78
C HIS A 71 -2.33 -5.96 29.39
N GLY A 72 -2.06 -7.01 28.61
CA GLY A 72 -2.48 -7.13 27.22
C GLY A 72 -1.95 -6.05 26.27
N ALA A 73 -0.89 -5.31 26.66
CA ALA A 73 -0.35 -4.25 25.82
C ALA A 73 0.31 -4.80 24.55
N HIS A 74 -0.12 -4.34 23.39
CA HIS A 74 0.43 -4.75 22.10
C HIS A 74 0.31 -3.63 21.05
N MET A 75 1.21 -3.68 20.07
CA MET A 75 1.24 -2.71 18.98
C MET A 75 0.40 -3.24 17.83
N ILE A 76 -0.51 -2.42 17.32
CA ILE A 76 -1.41 -2.78 16.22
C ILE A 76 -0.86 -2.29 14.88
N GLY A 77 -0.30 -1.08 14.86
CA GLY A 77 0.27 -0.51 13.64
C GLY A 77 1.21 0.66 13.90
N THR A 78 2.23 0.77 13.04
CA THR A 78 3.27 1.81 13.11
C THR A 78 3.13 2.79 11.97
N HIS A 79 3.29 4.09 12.23
CA HIS A 79 3.29 5.08 11.16
C HIS A 79 4.08 6.32 11.55
N ASP A 80 5.02 6.71 10.68
CA ASP A 80 6.02 7.73 10.98
C ASP A 80 5.41 9.11 11.30
N THR A 81 4.33 9.48 10.59
CA THR A 81 3.71 10.82 10.75
C THR A 81 2.32 10.84 11.40
N ALA A 82 1.61 9.70 11.43
CA ALA A 82 0.20 9.66 11.83
C ALA A 82 -0.02 9.12 13.25
N GLY A 83 1.08 8.76 13.95
CA GLY A 83 1.02 8.15 15.28
C GLY A 83 0.84 6.63 15.23
N ASN A 84 1.43 5.97 16.22
CA ASN A 84 1.36 4.52 16.39
C ASN A 84 0.05 4.14 17.08
N LEU A 85 -0.61 3.07 16.60
CA LEU A 85 -1.80 2.52 17.23
C LEU A 85 -1.38 1.40 18.19
N ILE A 86 -1.70 1.57 19.46
CA ILE A 86 -1.36 0.64 20.54
C ILE A 86 -2.62 0.37 21.34
N ALA A 87 -2.83 -0.86 21.77
CA ALA A 87 -3.93 -1.21 22.65
C ALA A 87 -3.43 -1.98 23.88
N ASN A 88 -4.24 -1.96 24.93
CA ASN A 88 -4.13 -2.86 26.06
C ASN A 88 -5.53 -3.41 26.42
N GLU A 89 -5.67 -4.12 27.52
CA GLU A 89 -6.97 -4.67 27.95
C GLU A 89 -8.05 -3.61 28.17
N GLN A 90 -7.67 -2.36 28.43
CA GLN A 90 -8.58 -1.30 28.83
C GLN A 90 -8.94 -0.37 27.68
N TYR A 91 -7.96 0.04 26.85
CA TYR A 91 -8.13 1.06 25.84
C TYR A 91 -7.26 0.83 24.59
N TYR A 92 -7.71 1.44 23.49
CA TYR A 92 -6.91 1.78 22.33
C TYR A 92 -6.34 3.19 22.48
N TYR A 93 -5.10 3.38 22.03
CA TYR A 93 -4.34 4.61 22.15
C TYR A 93 -3.67 4.98 20.83
N LYS A 94 -3.65 6.26 20.53
CA LYS A 94 -2.77 6.83 19.50
C LYS A 94 -1.56 7.47 20.19
N VAL A 95 -0.36 7.03 19.80
CA VAL A 95 0.90 7.47 20.42
C VAL A 95 1.78 8.16 19.39
N TYR A 96 2.07 9.43 19.65
CA TYR A 96 2.84 10.31 18.79
C TYR A 96 4.19 10.61 19.40
N TRP A 97 5.21 10.70 18.56
CA TRP A 97 6.47 11.34 18.92
C TRP A 97 6.43 12.80 18.49
N GLY A 98 6.53 13.70 19.46
CA GLY A 98 6.72 15.12 19.23
C GLY A 98 8.11 15.43 18.69
N TRP A 99 8.25 16.62 18.12
CA TRP A 99 9.52 17.12 17.58
C TRP A 99 10.56 17.36 18.69
N ASP A 100 10.11 17.55 19.93
CA ASP A 100 10.95 17.63 21.13
C ASP A 100 11.34 16.25 21.68
N ASP A 101 11.10 15.19 20.89
CA ASP A 101 11.29 13.79 21.26
C ASP A 101 10.49 13.38 22.51
N LYS A 102 9.38 14.04 22.86
CA LYS A 102 8.44 13.57 23.89
C LYS A 102 7.27 12.82 23.27
N ILE A 103 6.76 11.82 23.98
CA ILE A 103 5.53 11.14 23.58
C ILE A 103 4.29 11.94 23.98
N THR A 104 3.30 11.93 23.10
CA THR A 104 1.92 12.28 23.43
C THR A 104 1.07 11.04 23.23
N THR A 105 0.29 10.68 24.25
CA THR A 105 -0.60 9.52 24.23
C THR A 105 -2.04 10.00 24.32
N VAL A 106 -2.86 9.65 23.34
CA VAL A 106 -4.28 10.02 23.29
C VAL A 106 -5.10 8.75 23.39
N PRO A 107 -5.89 8.55 24.47
CA PRO A 107 -6.84 7.43 24.52
C PRO A 107 -7.95 7.65 23.49
N LEU A 108 -8.25 6.61 22.72
CA LEU A 108 -9.29 6.63 21.70
C LEU A 108 -10.60 6.09 22.26
N PHE A 109 -10.64 4.77 22.51
CA PHE A 109 -11.86 4.07 22.95
C PHE A 109 -11.50 2.98 23.95
N PRO A 110 -12.41 2.66 24.88
CA PRO A 110 -12.29 1.44 25.67
C PRO A 110 -12.21 0.21 24.77
N THR A 111 -11.35 -0.75 25.10
CA THR A 111 -11.17 -1.98 24.31
C THR A 111 -12.47 -2.77 24.19
N THR A 112 -13.33 -2.72 25.20
CA THR A 112 -14.66 -3.36 25.22
C THR A 112 -15.67 -2.77 24.23
N MET A 113 -15.42 -1.57 23.70
CA MET A 113 -16.28 -0.93 22.70
C MET A 113 -15.91 -1.33 21.26
N VAL A 114 -14.66 -1.74 21.04
CA VAL A 114 -14.12 -2.04 19.72
C VAL A 114 -14.36 -3.51 19.40
N THR A 115 -15.14 -3.80 18.37
CA THR A 115 -15.39 -5.17 17.90
C THR A 115 -14.43 -5.59 16.79
N ALA A 116 -13.94 -4.63 16.00
CA ALA A 116 -12.94 -4.82 14.97
C ALA A 116 -12.25 -3.49 14.65
N HIS A 117 -11.11 -3.56 13.96
CA HIS A 117 -10.46 -2.39 13.36
C HIS A 117 -9.96 -2.74 11.96
N PHE A 118 -9.83 -1.72 11.11
CA PHE A 118 -9.30 -1.83 9.76
C PHE A 118 -8.23 -0.78 9.56
N GLY A 119 -7.01 -1.23 9.24
CA GLY A 119 -5.85 -0.34 9.26
C GLY A 119 -5.67 0.34 10.63
N LYS A 120 -5.22 1.60 10.60
CA LYS A 120 -4.83 2.39 11.78
C LYS A 120 -5.87 3.40 12.27
N ASP A 121 -6.86 3.71 11.43
CA ASP A 121 -7.80 4.82 11.64
C ASP A 121 -9.27 4.40 11.53
N CYS A 122 -9.59 3.18 11.06
CA CYS A 122 -10.97 2.72 10.97
C CYS A 122 -11.30 1.74 12.10
N PHE A 123 -12.37 2.02 12.84
CA PHE A 123 -12.81 1.22 13.99
C PHE A 123 -14.27 0.82 13.86
N ASN A 124 -14.56 -0.45 14.10
CA ASN A 124 -15.92 -0.91 14.31
C ASN A 124 -16.23 -0.77 15.80
N LEU A 125 -17.10 0.19 16.12
CA LEU A 125 -17.57 0.46 17.47
C LEU A 125 -18.99 -0.08 17.59
N GLN A 126 -19.13 -1.23 18.27
CA GLN A 126 -20.42 -1.86 18.54
C GLN A 126 -21.29 -2.08 17.29
N GLY A 127 -20.68 -2.55 16.19
CA GLY A 127 -21.37 -2.89 14.94
C GLY A 127 -21.45 -1.74 13.93
N LYS A 128 -20.80 -0.59 14.19
CA LYS A 128 -20.76 0.55 13.26
C LYS A 128 -19.34 0.98 12.99
N TRP A 129 -19.00 1.15 11.71
CA TRP A 129 -17.69 1.60 11.27
C TRP A 129 -17.55 3.12 11.34
N TYR A 130 -16.41 3.57 11.85
CA TYR A 130 -16.01 4.97 11.92
C TYR A 130 -14.56 5.12 11.45
N HIS A 131 -14.30 6.17 10.68
CA HIS A 131 -12.95 6.71 10.51
C HIS A 131 -12.65 7.63 11.70
N VAL A 132 -11.46 7.51 12.25
CA VAL A 132 -11.08 8.12 13.53
C VAL A 132 -9.79 8.89 13.37
N GLU A 133 -9.88 10.18 13.68
CA GLU A 133 -8.75 11.10 13.65
C GLU A 133 -8.58 11.76 15.01
N VAL A 134 -7.35 12.21 15.29
CA VAL A 134 -7.04 12.98 16.49
C VAL A 134 -6.60 14.37 16.08
N ASN A 135 -7.48 15.36 16.28
CA ASN A 135 -7.23 16.76 15.97
C ASN A 135 -7.10 17.52 17.28
N GLU A 136 -5.95 18.17 17.52
CA GLU A 136 -5.72 18.96 18.74
C GLU A 136 -6.05 18.18 20.04
N GLN A 137 -5.72 16.88 20.06
CA GLN A 137 -6.01 15.93 21.16
C GLN A 137 -7.50 15.56 21.34
N GLN A 138 -8.38 16.03 20.46
CA GLN A 138 -9.76 15.59 20.38
C GLN A 138 -9.91 14.44 19.39
N VAL A 139 -10.61 13.38 19.79
CA VAL A 139 -10.95 12.25 18.93
C VAL A 139 -12.18 12.60 18.10
N VAL A 140 -12.00 12.73 16.79
CA VAL A 140 -13.06 12.95 15.80
C VAL A 140 -13.45 11.61 15.20
N LYS A 141 -14.76 11.36 15.07
CA LYS A 141 -15.33 10.14 14.49
C LYS A 141 -16.20 10.49 13.30
N THR A 142 -15.84 10.01 12.13
CA THR A 142 -16.64 10.16 10.91
C THR A 142 -17.31 8.82 10.59
N PRO A 143 -18.65 8.73 10.59
CA PRO A 143 -19.36 7.49 10.26
C PRO A 143 -19.03 7.00 8.84
N MET A 144 -18.94 5.69 8.67
CA MET A 144 -18.68 5.05 7.37
C MET A 144 -19.83 4.06 7.04
N PRO A 145 -21.01 4.56 6.65
CA PRO A 145 -22.22 3.74 6.55
C PRO A 145 -22.16 2.63 5.49
N ASP A 146 -21.41 2.85 4.41
CA ASP A 146 -21.29 1.90 3.28
C ASP A 146 -20.06 0.99 3.39
N PHE A 147 -19.30 1.08 4.50
CA PHE A 147 -18.12 0.24 4.70
C PHE A 147 -18.53 -1.20 5.03
N PRO A 148 -17.91 -2.21 4.42
CA PRO A 148 -18.26 -3.62 4.64
C PRO A 148 -18.12 -4.03 6.11
N GLU A 149 -18.97 -4.94 6.57
CA GLU A 149 -18.98 -5.41 7.97
C GLU A 149 -17.69 -6.16 8.33
N HIS A 150 -17.23 -7.05 7.45
CA HIS A 150 -16.02 -7.84 7.60
C HIS A 150 -15.09 -7.67 6.38
N PRO A 151 -14.41 -6.52 6.26
CA PRO A 151 -13.55 -6.25 5.12
C PRO A 151 -12.31 -7.15 5.12
N SER A 152 -11.94 -7.60 3.92
CA SER A 152 -10.61 -8.12 3.62
C SER A 152 -10.00 -7.36 2.45
N ILE A 153 -8.69 -7.13 2.51
CA ILE A 153 -7.94 -6.38 1.49
C ILE A 153 -7.67 -7.31 0.30
N ILE A 154 -8.01 -6.85 -0.90
CA ILE A 154 -7.51 -7.41 -2.17
C ILE A 154 -6.23 -6.66 -2.58
N GLU A 155 -6.26 -5.33 -2.53
CA GLU A 155 -5.11 -4.46 -2.82
C GLU A 155 -5.17 -3.19 -1.96
N GLU A 156 -4.01 -2.72 -1.51
CA GLU A 156 -3.87 -1.47 -0.76
C GLU A 156 -2.99 -0.46 -1.52
N SER A 157 -3.49 0.77 -1.64
CA SER A 157 -2.74 1.92 -2.14
C SER A 157 -2.67 3.01 -1.06
N PRO A 158 -1.78 4.01 -1.21
CA PRO A 158 -1.72 5.13 -0.28
C PRO A 158 -3.04 5.92 -0.16
N LYS A 159 -3.89 5.92 -1.20
CA LYS A 159 -5.12 6.72 -1.24
C LYS A 159 -6.40 5.89 -1.12
N GLY A 160 -6.31 4.57 -1.11
CA GLY A 160 -7.50 3.73 -1.01
C GLY A 160 -7.20 2.25 -0.96
N CYS A 161 -8.26 1.46 -0.85
CA CYS A 161 -8.16 0.00 -0.83
C CYS A 161 -9.23 -0.63 -1.69
N LEU A 162 -8.83 -1.64 -2.46
CA LEU A 162 -9.76 -2.60 -3.03
C LEU A 162 -10.05 -3.65 -1.96
N LEU A 163 -11.30 -3.72 -1.55
CA LEU A 163 -11.79 -4.55 -0.46
C LEU A 163 -12.78 -5.58 -0.98
N ARG A 164 -13.02 -6.62 -0.19
CA ARG A 164 -14.17 -7.51 -0.34
C ARG A 164 -14.71 -7.93 1.03
N ASP A 165 -15.98 -8.27 1.06
CA ASP A 165 -16.59 -9.05 2.13
C ASP A 165 -17.01 -10.43 1.60
N GLU A 166 -18.01 -11.08 2.20
CA GLU A 166 -18.51 -12.37 1.72
C GLU A 166 -19.31 -12.28 0.41
N GLN A 167 -19.80 -11.09 0.05
CA GLN A 167 -20.82 -10.91 -1.00
C GLN A 167 -20.38 -9.97 -2.12
N PHE A 168 -19.64 -8.91 -1.82
CA PHE A 168 -19.29 -7.88 -2.79
C PHE A 168 -17.82 -7.45 -2.74
N VAL A 169 -17.39 -6.80 -3.83
CA VAL A 169 -16.11 -6.11 -3.95
C VAL A 169 -16.36 -4.61 -3.84
N TYR A 170 -15.46 -3.89 -3.19
CA TYR A 170 -15.60 -2.47 -2.91
C TYR A 170 -14.31 -1.72 -3.18
N TRP A 171 -14.42 -0.47 -3.58
CA TRP A 171 -13.33 0.50 -3.46
C TRP A 171 -13.59 1.42 -2.26
N TYR A 172 -12.67 1.44 -1.31
CA TYR A 172 -12.66 2.41 -0.22
C TYR A 172 -11.66 3.53 -0.53
N ASP A 173 -12.14 4.75 -0.66
CA ASP A 173 -11.33 5.95 -0.85
C ASP A 173 -10.99 6.58 0.51
N ARG A 174 -9.70 6.72 0.82
CA ARG A 174 -9.22 7.25 2.10
C ARG A 174 -9.22 8.78 2.15
N GLU A 175 -9.27 9.46 1.01
CA GLU A 175 -9.34 10.93 0.94
C GLU A 175 -10.77 11.41 1.18
N THR A 176 -11.74 10.78 0.54
CA THR A 176 -13.17 11.15 0.67
C THR A 176 -13.89 10.36 1.76
N LEU A 177 -13.26 9.31 2.30
CA LEU A 177 -13.83 8.37 3.28
C LEU A 177 -15.09 7.65 2.78
N THR A 178 -15.24 7.53 1.45
CA THR A 178 -16.39 6.89 0.81
C THR A 178 -16.05 5.47 0.39
N THR A 179 -17.05 4.59 0.45
CA THR A 179 -16.93 3.21 -0.04
C THR A 179 -17.89 3.02 -1.20
N GLU A 180 -17.34 2.68 -2.36
CA GLU A 180 -18.12 2.36 -3.55
C GLU A 180 -18.16 0.85 -3.74
N LYS A 181 -19.37 0.31 -3.88
CA LYS A 181 -19.58 -1.09 -4.23
C LYS A 181 -19.44 -1.29 -5.73
N LEU A 182 -18.52 -2.16 -6.15
CA LEU A 182 -18.37 -2.57 -7.55
C LEU A 182 -19.46 -3.58 -7.90
N LYS A 183 -20.13 -3.37 -9.04
CA LYS A 183 -21.23 -4.23 -9.47
C LYS A 183 -20.68 -5.50 -10.10
N GLU A 184 -21.50 -6.55 -10.10
CA GLU A 184 -21.38 -7.72 -11.00
C GLU A 184 -20.15 -8.64 -10.82
N LEU A 185 -19.26 -8.38 -9.86
CA LEU A 185 -18.17 -9.30 -9.52
C LEU A 185 -18.59 -10.38 -8.51
N ASN A 186 -18.34 -11.64 -8.87
CA ASN A 186 -18.36 -12.80 -8.00
C ASN A 186 -17.09 -12.84 -7.14
N VAL A 187 -17.27 -12.50 -5.87
CA VAL A 187 -16.18 -12.39 -4.89
C VAL A 187 -15.36 -13.66 -4.71
N LYS A 188 -15.95 -14.84 -4.92
CA LYS A 188 -15.26 -16.13 -4.68
C LYS A 188 -14.09 -16.35 -5.65
N ASN A 189 -14.22 -15.84 -6.87
CA ASN A 189 -13.29 -16.09 -7.97
C ASN A 189 -12.62 -14.82 -8.48
N VAL A 190 -12.76 -13.70 -7.76
CA VAL A 190 -12.17 -12.42 -8.14
C VAL A 190 -10.63 -12.52 -8.16
N ARG A 191 -10.03 -11.98 -9.21
CA ARG A 191 -8.58 -11.84 -9.40
C ARG A 191 -8.24 -10.38 -9.62
N PHE A 192 -7.18 -9.95 -8.97
CA PHE A 192 -6.61 -8.63 -9.17
C PHE A 192 -5.15 -8.77 -9.58
N HIS A 193 -4.78 -8.12 -10.68
CA HIS A 193 -3.41 -8.06 -11.17
C HIS A 193 -2.97 -6.61 -11.28
N LYS A 194 -2.08 -6.22 -10.37
CA LYS A 194 -1.37 -4.95 -10.45
C LYS A 194 -0.32 -5.02 -11.54
N LEU A 195 -0.35 -4.06 -12.46
CA LEU A 195 0.61 -3.97 -13.55
C LEU A 195 1.66 -2.89 -13.23
N ALA A 196 2.79 -2.91 -13.95
CA ALA A 196 3.83 -1.90 -13.84
C ALA A 196 3.46 -0.57 -14.53
N SER A 197 2.28 -0.47 -15.14
CA SER A 197 1.71 0.76 -15.69
C SER A 197 0.67 1.37 -14.73
N GLU A 198 0.03 2.45 -15.15
CA GLU A 198 -1.16 3.01 -14.48
C GLU A 198 -2.34 2.04 -14.43
N TYR A 199 -2.30 0.96 -15.21
CA TYR A 199 -3.44 0.08 -15.37
C TYR A 199 -3.33 -1.14 -14.46
N SER A 200 -4.46 -1.72 -14.11
CA SER A 200 -4.59 -2.98 -13.42
C SER A 200 -5.79 -3.73 -13.97
N MET A 201 -5.84 -5.03 -13.73
CA MET A 201 -6.93 -5.89 -14.17
C MET A 201 -7.68 -6.42 -12.95
N LEU A 202 -8.98 -6.21 -12.90
CA LEU A 202 -9.86 -6.79 -11.89
C LEU A 202 -10.94 -7.61 -12.59
N TYR A 203 -11.00 -8.91 -12.37
CA TYR A 203 -11.95 -9.75 -13.07
C TYR A 203 -12.33 -10.99 -12.27
N ASP A 204 -13.50 -11.54 -12.52
CA ASP A 204 -13.92 -12.85 -12.02
C ASP A 204 -14.04 -13.83 -13.20
N GLU A 205 -14.96 -14.80 -13.16
CA GLU A 205 -15.17 -15.71 -14.29
C GLU A 205 -15.79 -15.04 -15.52
N ASP A 206 -16.69 -14.08 -15.34
CA ASP A 206 -17.59 -13.60 -16.39
C ASP A 206 -17.61 -12.09 -16.58
N THR A 207 -17.03 -11.34 -15.64
CA THR A 207 -16.94 -9.88 -15.61
C THR A 207 -15.47 -9.44 -15.56
N PHE A 208 -15.12 -8.42 -16.33
CA PHE A 208 -13.75 -7.90 -16.45
C PHE A 208 -13.74 -6.37 -16.42
N TYR A 209 -13.02 -5.82 -15.43
CA TYR A 209 -12.76 -4.41 -15.28
C TYR A 209 -11.32 -4.04 -15.67
N ALA A 210 -11.22 -3.03 -16.53
CA ALA A 210 -10.03 -2.20 -16.65
C ALA A 210 -9.96 -1.28 -15.43
N VAL A 211 -8.82 -1.23 -14.76
CA VAL A 211 -8.64 -0.37 -13.60
C VAL A 211 -7.55 0.62 -13.92
N ARG A 212 -7.80 1.92 -13.72
CA ARG A 212 -6.77 2.95 -13.91
C ARG A 212 -6.44 3.63 -12.60
N TYR A 213 -5.15 3.67 -12.29
CA TYR A 213 -4.55 4.35 -11.15
C TYR A 213 -3.57 5.41 -11.62
N TRP A 214 -3.61 6.58 -10.97
CA TRP A 214 -2.59 7.60 -11.13
C TRP A 214 -2.20 8.17 -9.77
N ASN A 215 -0.90 8.19 -9.47
CA ASN A 215 -0.37 8.67 -8.19
C ASN A 215 -1.09 8.06 -6.97
N GLY A 216 -1.34 6.74 -7.01
CA GLY A 216 -2.02 5.99 -5.96
C GLY A 216 -3.53 6.22 -5.88
N LYS A 217 -4.09 7.16 -6.67
CA LYS A 217 -5.52 7.44 -6.74
C LYS A 217 -6.15 6.55 -7.80
N LEU A 218 -7.26 5.91 -7.45
CA LEU A 218 -8.13 5.29 -8.43
C LEU A 218 -8.76 6.41 -9.28
N LEU A 219 -8.59 6.31 -10.60
CA LEU A 219 -9.23 7.21 -11.55
C LEU A 219 -10.53 6.61 -12.09
N GLU A 220 -10.50 5.34 -12.47
CA GLU A 220 -11.59 4.73 -13.22
C GLU A 220 -11.63 3.21 -13.05
N TRP A 221 -12.85 2.68 -12.95
CA TRP A 221 -13.21 1.29 -13.20
C TRP A 221 -14.04 1.25 -14.48
N GLU A 222 -13.51 0.68 -15.54
CA GLU A 222 -14.26 0.50 -16.78
C GLU A 222 -14.63 -0.97 -16.93
N ASP A 223 -15.93 -1.28 -16.89
CA ASP A 223 -16.41 -2.62 -17.25
C ASP A 223 -16.28 -2.79 -18.76
N ILE A 224 -15.34 -3.63 -19.17
CA ILE A 224 -15.04 -3.92 -20.57
C ILE A 224 -15.46 -5.34 -20.95
N THR A 225 -16.30 -5.97 -20.15
CA THR A 225 -16.75 -7.34 -20.35
C THR A 225 -17.32 -7.52 -21.76
N GLN A 226 -18.28 -6.68 -22.14
CA GLN A 226 -18.94 -6.79 -23.44
C GLN A 226 -18.00 -6.50 -24.61
N ASP A 227 -17.04 -5.58 -24.44
CA ASP A 227 -16.01 -5.32 -25.43
C ASP A 227 -15.17 -6.58 -25.69
N ILE A 228 -14.72 -7.27 -24.63
CA ILE A 228 -13.96 -8.52 -24.78
C ILE A 228 -14.84 -9.64 -25.37
N ARG A 229 -16.10 -9.76 -24.93
CA ARG A 229 -17.03 -10.76 -25.48
C ARG A 229 -17.29 -10.52 -26.96
N SER A 230 -17.37 -9.27 -27.41
CA SER A 230 -17.58 -8.91 -28.82
C SER A 230 -16.43 -9.34 -29.74
N LEU A 231 -15.20 -9.46 -29.20
CA LEU A 231 -14.03 -10.01 -29.89
C LEU A 231 -14.06 -11.54 -30.01
N GLY A 232 -15.06 -12.19 -29.40
CA GLY A 232 -15.33 -13.62 -29.53
C GLY A 232 -14.77 -14.49 -28.41
N LEU A 233 -14.28 -13.94 -27.29
CA LEU A 233 -13.85 -14.73 -26.14
C LEU A 233 -15.05 -15.39 -25.45
N LYS A 234 -15.13 -16.72 -25.52
CA LYS A 234 -16.20 -17.51 -24.88
C LYS A 234 -15.80 -18.18 -23.57
N LYS A 235 -14.49 -18.28 -23.28
CA LYS A 235 -14.00 -18.89 -22.04
C LYS A 235 -14.21 -17.98 -20.83
N LYS A 236 -14.20 -18.55 -19.63
CA LYS A 236 -14.18 -17.76 -18.39
C LYS A 236 -12.86 -17.00 -18.30
N PHE A 237 -12.88 -15.76 -17.81
CA PHE A 237 -11.65 -14.95 -17.71
C PHE A 237 -10.61 -15.59 -16.78
N THR A 238 -11.05 -16.30 -15.73
CA THR A 238 -10.19 -17.05 -14.80
C THR A 238 -9.50 -18.27 -15.42
N GLU A 239 -9.91 -18.74 -16.60
CA GLU A 239 -9.20 -19.80 -17.32
C GLU A 239 -7.94 -19.28 -18.04
N GLY A 240 -7.86 -17.96 -18.23
CA GLY A 240 -6.71 -17.30 -18.83
C GLY A 240 -5.47 -17.32 -17.93
N THR A 241 -4.31 -17.48 -18.56
CA THR A 241 -3.00 -17.34 -17.91
C THR A 241 -2.39 -16.00 -18.30
N LEU A 242 -2.15 -15.13 -17.32
CA LEU A 242 -1.45 -13.86 -17.54
C LEU A 242 0.03 -14.11 -17.84
N ILE A 243 0.50 -13.60 -18.97
CA ILE A 243 1.87 -13.66 -19.45
C ILE A 243 2.40 -12.22 -19.52
N ILE A 244 3.52 -11.97 -18.84
CA ILE A 244 4.20 -10.67 -18.86
C ILE A 244 5.43 -10.80 -19.73
N SER A 245 5.38 -10.22 -20.93
CA SER A 245 6.55 -10.18 -21.82
C SER A 245 7.31 -8.89 -21.57
N GLN A 246 8.52 -8.99 -21.02
CA GLN A 246 9.46 -7.87 -21.03
C GLN A 246 10.00 -7.67 -22.45
N LYS A 247 9.98 -6.44 -22.93
CA LYS A 247 10.62 -6.04 -24.19
C LYS A 247 11.87 -5.23 -23.86
N GLU A 248 12.93 -5.37 -24.65
CA GLU A 248 14.14 -4.52 -24.55
C GLU A 248 13.83 -3.01 -24.66
N SER A 249 12.67 -2.64 -25.22
CA SER A 249 12.23 -1.25 -25.46
C SER A 249 11.45 -0.61 -24.30
N GLY A 250 11.50 -1.15 -23.09
CA GLY A 250 11.20 -0.38 -21.86
C GLY A 250 9.82 -0.57 -21.19
N TYR A 251 8.76 -0.97 -21.91
CA TYR A 251 7.44 -1.23 -21.30
C TYR A 251 7.03 -2.70 -21.46
N PRO A 252 6.55 -3.36 -20.38
CA PRO A 252 6.07 -4.74 -20.45
C PRO A 252 4.78 -4.82 -21.29
N LYS A 253 4.64 -5.89 -22.06
CA LYS A 253 3.36 -6.26 -22.68
C LYS A 253 2.66 -7.28 -21.80
N TYR A 254 1.36 -7.06 -21.58
CA TYR A 254 0.52 -7.96 -20.81
C TYR A 254 -0.33 -8.76 -21.78
N LEU A 255 -0.17 -10.08 -21.76
CA LEU A 255 -0.88 -11.00 -22.64
C LEU A 255 -1.67 -11.96 -21.77
N ILE A 256 -2.84 -12.40 -22.24
CA ILE A 256 -3.60 -13.46 -21.59
C ILE A 256 -3.73 -14.61 -22.60
N ASP A 257 -3.21 -15.78 -22.21
CA ASP A 257 -3.35 -17.00 -22.98
C ASP A 257 -4.50 -17.82 -22.41
N PHE A 258 -5.55 -17.97 -23.22
CA PHE A 258 -6.70 -18.80 -22.90
C PHE A 258 -6.58 -20.22 -23.46
N LYS A 259 -5.47 -20.57 -24.11
CA LYS A 259 -5.27 -21.83 -24.85
C LYS A 259 -6.38 -22.04 -25.86
N ASP A 260 -6.69 -20.99 -26.62
CA ASP A 260 -7.69 -20.94 -27.69
C ASP A 260 -7.06 -20.60 -29.05
N GLU A 261 -5.76 -20.89 -29.19
CA GLU A 261 -4.95 -20.58 -30.38
C GLU A 261 -4.82 -19.06 -30.66
N ARG A 262 -5.08 -18.22 -29.65
CA ARG A 262 -4.98 -16.76 -29.73
C ARG A 262 -4.25 -16.20 -28.50
N LEU A 263 -3.56 -15.07 -28.68
CA LEU A 263 -3.07 -14.27 -27.57
C LEU A 263 -3.89 -13.00 -27.46
N TRP A 264 -4.32 -12.72 -26.23
CA TRP A 264 -5.15 -11.56 -25.93
C TRP A 264 -4.25 -10.49 -25.31
N LEU A 265 -4.04 -9.37 -26.01
CA LEU A 265 -3.15 -8.29 -25.58
C LEU A 265 -3.92 -7.30 -24.71
N TRP A 266 -3.38 -7.00 -23.54
CA TRP A 266 -3.81 -5.94 -22.65
C TRP A 266 -2.88 -4.73 -22.77
N GLY A 267 -3.43 -3.61 -23.21
CA GLY A 267 -2.73 -2.33 -23.38
C GLY A 267 -1.89 -2.25 -24.67
N ASP A 268 -2.02 -1.14 -25.40
CA ASP A 268 -1.08 -0.75 -26.45
C ASP A 268 -0.13 0.34 -25.89
N PRO A 269 1.17 0.07 -25.72
CA PRO A 269 2.14 1.07 -25.27
C PRO A 269 2.23 2.32 -26.17
N GLN A 270 1.76 2.25 -27.43
CA GLN A 270 1.79 3.39 -28.37
C GLN A 270 0.49 4.22 -28.35
N ALA A 271 -0.59 3.68 -27.80
CA ALA A 271 -1.88 4.36 -27.68
C ALA A 271 -2.18 4.65 -26.21
N MET A 272 -1.37 5.52 -25.57
CA MET A 272 -1.45 5.91 -24.15
C MET A 272 -2.79 6.57 -23.72
N TRP A 273 -3.84 6.49 -24.54
CA TRP A 273 -5.13 7.15 -24.34
C TRP A 273 -6.32 6.22 -24.60
N ASN A 274 -6.14 5.02 -25.19
CA ASN A 274 -7.21 4.07 -25.50
C ASN A 274 -6.72 2.61 -25.29
N GLU A 275 -6.42 2.24 -24.05
CA GLU A 275 -6.04 0.86 -23.72
C GLU A 275 -7.29 -0.03 -23.61
N LYS A 276 -7.59 -0.79 -24.67
CA LYS A 276 -8.57 -1.89 -24.66
C LYS A 276 -7.85 -3.23 -24.85
N LEU A 277 -8.48 -4.33 -24.44
CA LEU A 277 -7.99 -5.67 -24.77
C LEU A 277 -8.07 -5.84 -26.30
N LEU A 278 -6.93 -6.06 -26.97
CA LEU A 278 -6.84 -6.27 -28.41
C LEU A 278 -6.60 -7.74 -28.72
N LEU A 279 -7.27 -8.26 -29.74
CA LEU A 279 -7.04 -9.62 -30.23
C LEU A 279 -5.80 -9.62 -31.13
N VAL A 280 -4.78 -10.40 -30.79
CA VAL A 280 -3.63 -10.63 -31.66
C VAL A 280 -3.66 -12.08 -32.15
N PRO A 281 -3.90 -12.33 -33.46
CA PRO A 281 -3.83 -13.69 -33.99
C PRO A 281 -2.40 -14.23 -33.86
N LEU A 282 -2.27 -15.48 -33.42
CA LEU A 282 -1.03 -16.23 -33.50
C LEU A 282 -0.84 -16.68 -34.95
N SER A 283 -0.22 -15.82 -35.77
CA SER A 283 0.24 -16.18 -37.13
C SER A 283 1.49 -17.05 -37.08
#